data_AF-A0A9E3E6E0-F1
#
_entry.id   AF-A0A9E3E6E0-F1
#
_cell.length_a   1.000
_cell.length_b   1.000
_cell.length_c   1.000
_cell.angle_alpha   90.00
_cell.angle_beta   90.00
_cell.angle_gamma   90.00
#
_symmetry.space_group_name_H-M   'P 1'
#
loop_
_entity.id
_entity.type
_entity.pdbx_description
1 polymer ?
#
loop_
_entity_poly.entity_id
_entity_poly.type
_entity_poly.pdbx_seq_one_letter_code
_entity_poly.pdbx_strand_id
1 'polypeptide(L)' 'RHFHDQTGTTPMQQLLLLRIQRARELLETTDLPIEQLGDEAGFGSAVALRQQFTRHVGISPQRYRSAFRAREANRQTG' A
#
# COMPACT_ATOMS: atom_id res chain seq x y z
N ARG A 1 -0.10 -32.86 7.66
CA ARG A 1 0.00 -31.39 7.81
C ARG A 1 1.46 -30.99 7.65
N HIS A 2 1.96 -30.94 6.42
CA HIS A 2 3.32 -30.55 6.11
C HIS A 2 3.24 -29.49 5.03
N PHE A 3 3.63 -28.27 5.35
CA PHE A 3 4.09 -27.32 4.35
C PHE A 3 5.45 -26.81 4.83
N HIS A 4 6.44 -27.69 4.59
CA HIS A 4 7.85 -27.32 4.49
C HIS A 4 7.96 -26.21 3.44
N ASP A 5 8.57 -25.08 3.78
CA ASP A 5 10.01 -24.88 3.62
C ASP A 5 10.42 -25.03 2.15
N GLN A 6 10.44 -23.89 1.43
CA GLN A 6 11.21 -23.63 0.19
C GLN A 6 11.01 -22.23 -0.41
N THR A 7 10.19 -21.35 0.17
CA THR A 7 10.12 -19.93 -0.23
C THR A 7 10.19 -19.04 1.00
N GLY A 8 11.30 -18.31 1.18
CA GLY A 8 11.61 -17.47 2.34
C GLY A 8 10.66 -16.31 2.65
N THR A 9 9.53 -16.21 1.95
CA THR A 9 8.40 -15.33 2.32
C THR A 9 7.37 -16.15 3.09
N THR A 10 7.38 -16.02 4.42
CA THR A 10 6.37 -16.63 5.29
C THR A 10 4.96 -16.14 4.92
N PRO A 11 3.89 -16.90 5.25
CA PRO A 11 2.50 -16.51 4.96
C PRO A 11 2.15 -15.10 5.44
N MET A 12 2.74 -14.66 6.55
CA MET A 12 2.60 -13.29 7.06
C MET A 12 3.21 -12.24 6.13
N GLN A 13 4.38 -12.50 5.53
CA GLN A 13 4.98 -11.59 4.55
C GLN A 13 4.16 -11.55 3.26
N GLN A 14 3.62 -12.68 2.81
CA GLN A 14 2.73 -12.74 1.66
C GLN A 14 1.47 -11.89 1.89
N LEU A 15 0.84 -12.02 3.06
CA LEU A 15 -0.29 -11.18 3.44
C LEU A 15 0.08 -9.68 3.46
N LEU A 16 1.27 -9.36 3.95
CA LEU A 16 1.77 -7.99 3.98
C LEU A 16 1.90 -7.38 2.60
N LEU A 17 2.48 -8.13 1.65
CA LEU A 17 2.60 -7.70 0.27
C LEU A 17 1.22 -7.47 -0.37
N LEU A 18 0.26 -8.37 -0.13
CA LEU A 18 -1.12 -8.19 -0.60
C LEU A 18 -1.77 -6.91 -0.04
N ARG A 19 -1.59 -6.63 1.26
CA ARG A 19 -2.08 -5.39 1.89
C ARG A 19 -1.42 -4.14 1.30
N ILE A 20 -0.13 -4.20 1.00
CA ILE A 20 0.61 -3.10 0.35
C ILE A 20 0.06 -2.84 -1.05
N GLN A 21 -0.20 -3.89 -1.83
CA GLN A 21 -0.78 -3.75 -3.16
C GLN A 21 -2.18 -3.14 -3.09
N ARG A 22 -3.02 -3.61 -2.18
CA ARG A 22 -4.35 -3.03 -1.93
C ARG A 22 -4.27 -1.56 -1.56
N ALA A 23 -3.33 -1.19 -0.70
CA ALA A 23 -3.12 0.22 -0.33
C ALA A 23 -2.73 1.08 -1.53
N ARG A 24 -1.89 0.59 -2.46
CA ARG A 24 -1.54 1.33 -3.69
C ARG A 24 -2.77 1.56 -4.55
N GLU A 25 -3.54 0.51 -4.81
CA GLU A 25 -4.78 0.61 -5.60
C GLU A 25 -5.74 1.64 -5.01
N LEU A 26 -5.96 1.62 -3.68
CA LEU A 26 -6.81 2.59 -3.00
C LEU A 26 -6.25 4.02 -3.07
N LEU A 27 -4.93 4.22 -3.02
CA LEU A 27 -4.31 5.53 -3.13
C LEU A 27 -4.46 6.14 -4.53
N GLU A 28 -4.51 5.29 -5.56
CA GLU A 28 -4.63 5.68 -6.98
C GLU A 28 -6.08 5.92 -7.39
N THR A 29 -6.99 5.09 -6.88
CA THR A 29 -8.41 5.07 -7.30
C THR A 29 -9.34 5.87 -6.38
N THR A 30 -8.90 6.22 -5.17
CA THR A 30 -9.75 6.89 -4.17
C THR A 30 -9.06 8.08 -3.51
N ASP A 31 -9.87 9.01 -3.02
CA ASP A 31 -9.43 10.16 -2.22
C ASP A 31 -9.66 9.95 -0.71
N LEU A 32 -9.83 8.70 -0.27
CA LEU A 32 -10.05 8.36 1.14
C LEU A 32 -8.93 8.93 2.03
N PRO A 33 -9.24 9.42 3.25
CA PRO A 33 -8.22 9.82 4.19
C PRO A 33 -7.33 8.62 4.55
N ILE A 34 -6.06 8.88 4.85
CA ILE A 34 -5.07 7.82 5.16
C ILE A 34 -5.49 6.96 6.35
N GLU A 35 -6.30 7.50 7.25
CA GLU A 35 -6.90 6.77 8.37
C GLU A 35 -7.80 5.64 7.90
N GLN A 36 -8.83 5.96 7.11
CA GLN A 36 -9.73 4.96 6.53
C GLN A 36 -9.01 3.99 5.59
N LEU A 37 -8.00 4.47 4.85
CA LEU A 37 -7.21 3.60 3.98
C LEU A 37 -6.44 2.53 4.77
N GLY A 38 -6.04 2.82 6.01
CA GLY A 38 -5.40 1.86 6.89
C GLY A 38 -6.31 0.68 7.23
N ASP A 39 -7.58 0.96 7.53
CA ASP A 39 -8.59 -0.07 7.78
C ASP A 39 -8.94 -0.84 6.49
N GLU A 40 -9.22 -0.13 5.40
CA GLU A 40 -9.62 -0.73 4.12
C GLU A 40 -8.52 -1.60 3.48
N ALA A 41 -7.25 -1.25 3.69
CA ALA A 41 -6.11 -2.05 3.24
C ALA A 41 -5.72 -3.16 4.24
N GLY A 42 -6.42 -3.29 5.37
CA GLY A 42 -6.23 -4.37 6.34
C GLY A 42 -5.05 -4.16 7.31
N PHE A 43 -4.60 -2.93 7.52
CA PHE A 43 -3.59 -2.57 8.53
C PHE A 43 -4.19 -2.22 9.89
N GLY A 44 -5.49 -1.90 9.95
CA GLY A 44 -6.23 -1.57 11.18
C GLY A 44 -5.83 -0.24 11.83
N SER A 45 -4.94 0.54 11.19
CA SER A 45 -4.65 1.93 11.54
C SER A 45 -3.83 2.62 10.45
N ALA A 46 -3.96 3.95 10.37
CA ALA A 46 -3.08 4.78 9.56
C ALA A 46 -1.59 4.63 9.92
N VAL A 47 -1.27 4.44 11.20
CA VAL A 47 0.12 4.35 11.67
C VAL A 47 0.80 3.10 11.13
N ALA A 48 0.15 1.93 11.27
CA ALA A 48 0.67 0.67 10.75
C ALA A 48 0.82 0.69 9.23
N LEU A 49 -0.19 1.24 8.52
CA LEU A 49 -0.12 1.46 7.08
C LEU A 49 1.10 2.32 6.70
N ARG A 50 1.27 3.50 7.31
CA ARG A 50 2.37 4.41 6.98
C ARG A 50 3.73 3.76 7.20
N GLN A 51 3.93 3.08 8.32
CA GLN A 51 5.18 2.41 8.64
C GLN A 51 5.50 1.32 7.62
N GLN A 52 4.56 0.40 7.39
CA GLN A 52 4.80 -0.72 6.49
C GLN A 52 4.91 -0.28 5.04
N PHE A 53 4.05 0.64 4.60
CA PHE A 53 4.08 1.17 3.25
C PHE A 53 5.40 1.89 2.97
N THR A 54 5.84 2.76 3.86
CA THR A 54 7.13 3.44 3.68
C THR A 54 8.29 2.44 3.64
N ARG A 55 8.25 1.39 4.48
CA ARG A 55 9.28 0.34 4.48
C ARG A 55 9.34 -0.47 3.18
N HIS A 56 8.20 -0.74 2.54
CA HIS A 56 8.13 -1.55 1.31
C HIS A 56 8.17 -0.75 0.01
N VAL A 57 7.71 0.51 0.02
CA VAL A 57 7.58 1.37 -1.17
C VAL A 57 8.65 2.47 -1.19
N GLY A 58 9.25 2.79 -0.04
CA GLY A 58 10.30 3.81 0.08
C GLY A 58 9.78 5.23 0.30
N ILE A 59 8.47 5.48 0.12
CA ILE A 59 7.83 6.78 0.35
C ILE A 59 6.53 6.62 1.13
N SER A 60 6.09 7.69 1.79
CA SER A 60 4.83 7.67 2.54
C SER A 60 3.61 7.55 1.60
N PRO A 61 2.50 6.94 2.08
CA PRO A 61 1.25 6.86 1.31
C PRO A 61 0.78 8.19 0.73
N GLN A 62 0.89 9.27 1.52
CA GLN A 62 0.48 10.62 1.09
C GLN A 62 1.37 11.17 -0.04
N ARG A 63 2.70 10.95 0.05
CA ARG A 63 3.62 11.33 -1.03
C ARG A 63 3.38 10.51 -2.28
N TYR A 64 3.09 9.21 -2.13
CA TYR A 64 2.73 8.33 -3.24
C TYR A 64 1.49 8.86 -3.98
N ARG A 65 0.39 9.14 -3.27
CA ARG A 65 -0.83 9.71 -3.87
C ARG A 65 -0.54 11.02 -4.60
N SER A 66 0.17 11.94 -3.96
CA SER A 66 0.49 13.25 -4.57
C SER A 66 1.32 13.10 -5.85
N ALA A 67 2.33 12.23 -5.85
CA ALA A 67 3.14 11.95 -7.03
C ALA A 67 2.33 11.30 -8.15
N PHE A 68 1.42 10.37 -7.81
CA PHE A 68 0.52 9.75 -8.78
C PHE A 68 -0.40 10.79 -9.43
N ARG A 69 -1.10 11.60 -8.63
CA ARG A 69 -1.99 12.66 -9.13
C ARG A 69 -1.27 13.68 -10.01
N ALA A 70 -0.05 14.08 -9.64
CA ALA A 70 0.75 14.99 -10.47
C ALA A 70 1.09 14.37 -11.84
N ARG A 71 1.38 13.06 -11.88
CA ARG A 71 1.63 12.34 -13.14
C ARG A 71 0.36 12.20 -13.98
N GLU A 72 -0.78 11.93 -13.36
CA GLU A 72 -2.07 11.88 -14.06
C GLU A 72 -2.44 13.22 -14.70
N ALA A 73 -2.27 14.32 -13.95
CA ALA A 73 -2.52 15.68 -14.44
C ALA A 73 -1.62 16.07 -15.64
N ASN A 74 -0.42 15.51 -15.74
CA ASN A 74 0.45 15.73 -16.89
C ASN A 74 0.02 14.90 -18.11
N ARG A 75 -0.49 13.67 -17.91
CA ARG A 75 -0.97 12.80 -19.01
C ARG A 75 -2.25 13.28 -19.69
N GLN A 76 -3.11 13.99 -18.97
CA GLN A 76 -4.35 14.57 -19.51
C GLN A 76 -4.15 15.92 -20.23
N THR A 77 -2.98 16.54 -20.11
CA THR A 77 -2.69 17.86 -20.69
C THR A 77 -1.88 17.79 -21.99
N GLY A 78 -1.32 16.62 -22.34
CA GLY A 78 -0.56 16.38 -23.57
C GLY A 78 -1.35 15.57 -24.59
#